data_AF-A0A8B2ZLC2-F1
#
_entry.id   AF-A0A8B2ZLC2-F1
#
_cell.length_a   1.000
_cell.length_b   1.000
_cell.length_c   1.000
_cell.angle_alpha   90.00
_cell.angle_beta   90.00
_cell.angle_gamma   90.00
#
_symmetry.space_group_name_H-M   'P 1'
#
loop_
_entity.id
_entity.type
_entity.pdbx_description
1 polymer ?
#
loop_
_entity_poly.entity_id
_entity_poly.type
_entity_poly.pdbx_seq_one_letter_code
_entity_poly.pdbx_strand_id
1 'polypeptide(L)'
;MNFKNVVVAGGGVLGSQIAFQSAFHGFNVTLYDINDEALEKVKERLNILKGRYLDDLDTTEEKVEQAYQSIQFSTSIPDAAKDADIVIEAIPEVVSIKTDFYKQLGESAPEKTIFATNSSTFAPSQFKDVTGRPEKFLALHFANEIWLRNTGEVMRTEDTSDEIFNEVLDFAKAIGMVPLPIRKEQPGYILNSLLVPLVTQAGYLLGNEVADYKMIDKTWMKATNDEHGPFGMNDIVGIATHLNIRKSKMDENSPEWAKNYLKFLEGMVEEGRLGKSVGKGFYNYPNPEFKSDNFFDNPKEIKDLTHGFKNITVAGGGVLGSQIAFQTASGDFNVSLYDISDDAIEAAKGRVKQIKQDYKSDMNVDDATVDKFESNISYYTDLAEATKDADLVIEVVPENTDIKKDFYKQLSEVLNEDAYIVTNSSTLRPSDFEDLTGRPEKFAALHFSNGVWLKNTGEVMVASKTTEDTFNKILAFARDIHLVVIPIHKEQPGYILNTLLIPLLHAGLKLLVKDIANVETIDKTWMIGFHAVHGPLAIVDIIGLNTMYHILNAIYQESNDEIDGKVVDLLQSKIDKGELGRGVGKGFYDYSNGAPYLDPDFLK
;
A
#
# COMPACT_ATOMS: atom_id res chain seq x y z
N MET A 1 30.68 -16.89 -7.53
CA MET A 1 30.43 -16.35 -8.90
C MET A 1 31.73 -15.81 -9.55
N ASN A 2 31.89 -15.97 -10.87
CA ASN A 2 33.06 -15.55 -11.66
C ASN A 2 32.75 -14.52 -12.77
N PHE A 3 31.57 -13.87 -12.74
CA PHE A 3 31.16 -12.95 -13.79
C PHE A 3 32.02 -11.69 -13.80
N LYS A 4 32.35 -11.22 -15.00
CA LYS A 4 33.02 -9.94 -15.25
C LYS A 4 32.35 -9.18 -16.39
N ASN A 5 31.86 -9.91 -17.41
CA ASN A 5 31.28 -9.34 -18.61
C ASN A 5 29.76 -9.53 -18.61
N VAL A 6 29.04 -8.41 -18.51
CA VAL A 6 27.57 -8.35 -18.48
C VAL A 6 27.08 -7.77 -19.79
N VAL A 7 26.14 -8.43 -20.44
CA VAL A 7 25.42 -7.86 -21.57
C VAL A 7 24.03 -7.47 -21.11
N VAL A 8 23.59 -6.26 -21.45
CA VAL A 8 22.20 -5.84 -21.28
C VAL A 8 21.59 -5.61 -22.66
N ALA A 9 20.55 -6.36 -22.99
CA ALA A 9 19.89 -6.29 -24.29
C ALA A 9 18.61 -5.44 -24.19
N GLY A 10 18.59 -4.31 -24.90
CA GLY A 10 17.53 -3.30 -24.88
C GLY A 10 17.85 -2.17 -23.91
N GLY A 11 18.00 -0.94 -24.41
CA GLY A 11 18.33 0.24 -23.60
C GLY A 11 17.13 1.12 -23.23
N GLY A 12 15.98 0.47 -22.99
CA GLY A 12 14.79 1.13 -22.46
C GLY A 12 14.96 1.65 -21.02
N VAL A 13 13.85 1.97 -20.35
CA VAL A 13 13.87 2.53 -18.99
C VAL A 13 14.62 1.63 -18.01
N LEU A 14 14.27 0.34 -17.91
CA LEU A 14 14.98 -0.59 -17.02
C LEU A 14 16.32 -1.06 -17.58
N GLY A 15 16.42 -1.36 -18.88
CA GLY A 15 17.68 -1.83 -19.45
C GLY A 15 18.84 -0.83 -19.28
N SER A 16 18.57 0.48 -19.46
CA SER A 16 19.58 1.52 -19.17
C SER A 16 19.96 1.58 -17.69
N GLN A 17 19.00 1.39 -16.78
CA GLN A 17 19.28 1.33 -15.34
C GLN A 17 20.13 0.11 -14.99
N ILE A 18 19.77 -1.10 -15.45
CA ILE A 18 20.48 -2.35 -15.20
C ILE A 18 21.93 -2.25 -15.69
N ALA A 19 22.12 -1.71 -16.90
CA ALA A 19 23.45 -1.49 -17.46
C ALA A 19 24.28 -0.52 -16.61
N PHE A 20 23.69 0.60 -16.20
CA PHE A 20 24.37 1.60 -15.39
C PHE A 20 24.73 1.08 -13.99
N GLN A 21 23.81 0.38 -13.31
CA GLN A 21 24.05 -0.21 -12.00
C GLN A 21 25.15 -1.28 -12.05
N SER A 22 25.13 -2.14 -13.07
CA SER A 22 26.17 -3.15 -13.27
C SER A 22 27.54 -2.49 -13.47
N ALA A 23 27.61 -1.46 -14.31
CA ALA A 23 28.83 -0.69 -14.55
C ALA A 23 29.31 0.06 -13.29
N PHE A 24 28.39 0.65 -12.52
CA PHE A 24 28.66 1.35 -11.27
C PHE A 24 29.26 0.46 -10.19
N HIS A 25 28.99 -0.84 -10.27
CA HIS A 25 29.57 -1.90 -9.43
C HIS A 25 30.82 -2.57 -10.05
N GLY A 26 31.37 -2.01 -11.13
CA GLY A 26 32.67 -2.39 -11.68
C GLY A 26 32.65 -3.56 -12.67
N PHE A 27 31.48 -3.93 -13.18
CA PHE A 27 31.39 -4.93 -14.25
C PHE A 27 31.68 -4.31 -15.62
N ASN A 28 32.25 -5.10 -16.54
CA ASN A 28 32.38 -4.70 -17.94
C ASN A 28 31.02 -4.87 -18.61
N VAL A 29 30.37 -3.78 -18.99
CA VAL A 29 29.01 -3.81 -19.54
C VAL A 29 29.03 -3.56 -21.04
N THR A 30 28.36 -4.42 -21.80
CA THR A 30 27.99 -4.15 -23.18
C THR A 30 26.48 -4.00 -23.27
N LEU A 31 26.01 -2.83 -23.69
CA LEU A 31 24.61 -2.58 -23.97
C LEU A 31 24.33 -2.80 -25.45
N TYR A 32 23.43 -3.74 -25.73
CA TYR A 32 22.92 -4.02 -27.07
C TYR A 32 21.59 -3.31 -27.31
N ASP A 33 21.42 -2.72 -28.49
CA ASP A 33 20.11 -2.28 -28.98
C ASP A 33 20.01 -2.47 -30.51
N ILE A 34 18.80 -2.38 -31.06
CA ILE A 34 18.49 -2.83 -32.42
C ILE A 34 19.14 -1.98 -33.54
N ASN A 35 19.54 -0.74 -33.24
CA ASN A 35 20.17 0.19 -34.18
C ASN A 35 20.82 1.38 -33.46
N ASP A 36 21.60 2.17 -34.20
CA ASP A 36 22.31 3.33 -33.65
C ASP A 36 21.38 4.42 -33.11
N GLU A 37 20.21 4.63 -33.72
CA GLU A 37 19.23 5.61 -33.23
C GLU A 37 18.71 5.26 -31.83
N ALA A 38 18.46 3.97 -31.59
CA ALA A 38 18.09 3.49 -30.26
C ALA A 38 19.23 3.73 -29.27
N LEU A 39 20.48 3.40 -29.64
CA LEU A 39 21.67 3.62 -28.80
C LEU A 39 21.90 5.10 -28.44
N GLU A 40 21.63 6.05 -29.33
CA GLU A 40 21.71 7.47 -28.98
C GLU A 40 20.71 7.84 -27.87
N LYS A 41 19.47 7.34 -27.94
CA LYS A 41 18.47 7.51 -26.86
C LYS A 41 18.92 6.85 -25.55
N VAL A 42 19.66 5.74 -25.63
CA VAL A 42 20.25 5.10 -24.45
C VAL A 42 21.28 6.03 -23.79
N LYS A 43 22.19 6.63 -24.56
CA LYS A 43 23.20 7.56 -24.04
C LYS A 43 22.56 8.76 -23.35
N GLU A 44 21.46 9.30 -23.88
CA GLU A 44 20.67 10.34 -23.22
C GLU A 44 20.14 9.87 -21.85
N ARG A 45 19.56 8.67 -21.77
CA ARG A 45 19.08 8.09 -20.51
C ARG A 45 20.20 7.87 -19.49
N LEU A 46 21.33 7.31 -19.93
CA LEU A 46 22.48 7.08 -19.08
C LEU A 46 23.04 8.41 -18.52
N ASN A 47 23.06 9.47 -19.33
CA ASN A 47 23.44 10.81 -18.86
C ASN A 47 22.49 11.35 -17.78
N ILE A 48 21.19 11.11 -17.89
CA ILE A 48 20.21 11.47 -16.85
C ILE A 48 20.48 10.65 -15.57
N LEU A 49 20.78 9.35 -15.70
CA LEU A 49 21.07 8.47 -14.56
C LEU A 49 22.30 8.93 -13.78
N LYS A 50 23.31 9.51 -14.43
CA LYS A 50 24.46 10.09 -13.74
C LYS A 50 24.04 11.11 -12.68
N GLY A 51 23.17 12.05 -13.06
CA GLY A 51 22.63 13.06 -12.14
C GLY A 51 21.83 12.42 -11.01
N ARG A 52 20.98 11.44 -11.33
CA ARG A 52 20.18 10.72 -10.32
C ARG A 52 21.06 10.02 -9.27
N TYR A 53 22.13 9.34 -9.69
CA TYR A 53 23.02 8.67 -8.73
C TYR A 53 23.76 9.68 -7.83
N LEU A 54 24.12 10.86 -8.36
CA LEU A 54 24.73 11.92 -7.55
C LEU A 54 23.74 12.56 -6.57
N ASP A 55 22.48 12.70 -6.98
CA ASP A 55 21.42 13.28 -6.14
C ASP A 55 20.98 12.30 -5.04
N ASP A 56 20.90 11.00 -5.37
CA ASP A 56 20.26 9.99 -4.53
C ASP A 56 21.25 9.15 -3.70
N LEU A 57 22.52 9.05 -4.11
CA LEU A 57 23.55 8.26 -3.41
C LEU A 57 24.70 9.13 -2.93
N ASP A 58 25.32 8.70 -1.81
CA ASP A 58 26.61 9.24 -1.37
C ASP A 58 27.74 8.72 -2.28
N THR A 59 27.92 9.36 -3.43
CA THR A 59 28.91 8.99 -4.47
C THR A 59 29.57 10.21 -5.10
N THR A 60 30.60 9.99 -5.90
CA THR A 60 31.36 11.05 -6.58
C THR A 60 31.07 11.12 -8.08
N GLU A 61 31.24 12.30 -8.67
CA GLU A 61 31.18 12.50 -10.13
C GLU A 61 32.16 11.58 -10.86
N GLU A 62 33.36 11.38 -10.29
CA GLU A 62 34.38 10.49 -10.85
C GLU A 62 33.87 9.05 -10.99
N LYS A 63 33.27 8.49 -9.93
CA LYS A 63 32.75 7.11 -9.96
C LYS A 63 31.60 6.95 -10.96
N VAL A 64 30.71 7.93 -11.01
CA VAL A 64 29.56 7.96 -11.92
C VAL A 64 30.00 8.09 -13.38
N GLU A 65 31.02 8.89 -13.65
CA GLU A 65 31.63 9.01 -14.99
C GLU A 65 32.38 7.74 -15.39
N GLN A 66 33.15 7.13 -14.47
CA GLN A 66 33.81 5.85 -14.71
C GLN A 66 32.80 4.74 -15.06
N ALA A 67 31.67 4.68 -14.35
CA ALA A 67 30.59 3.77 -14.66
C ALA A 67 30.09 3.98 -16.10
N TYR A 68 29.75 5.21 -16.49
CA TYR A 68 29.31 5.53 -17.84
C TYR A 68 30.35 5.13 -18.91
N GLN A 69 31.62 5.48 -18.71
CA GLN A 69 32.71 5.21 -19.67
C GLN A 69 33.02 3.72 -19.83
N SER A 70 32.69 2.91 -18.83
CA SER A 70 32.89 1.46 -18.89
C SER A 70 31.83 0.73 -19.73
N ILE A 71 30.74 1.40 -20.11
CA ILE A 71 29.67 0.83 -20.94
C ILE A 71 30.06 0.89 -22.41
N GLN A 72 30.14 -0.27 -23.05
CA GLN A 72 30.28 -0.42 -24.50
C GLN A 72 28.91 -0.54 -25.14
N PHE A 73 28.78 -0.10 -26.40
CA PHE A 73 27.52 -0.16 -27.14
C PHE A 73 27.68 -1.03 -28.39
N SER A 74 26.67 -1.83 -28.70
CA SER A 74 26.66 -2.69 -29.88
C SER A 74 25.27 -2.75 -30.52
N THR A 75 25.24 -2.86 -31.84
CA THR A 75 24.03 -3.19 -32.64
C THR A 75 24.03 -4.63 -33.15
N SER A 76 25.03 -5.41 -32.75
CA SER A 76 25.26 -6.79 -33.19
C SER A 76 25.24 -7.72 -31.99
N ILE A 77 24.29 -8.67 -31.97
CA ILE A 77 24.17 -9.69 -30.92
C ILE A 77 25.44 -10.55 -30.82
N PRO A 78 26.02 -11.07 -31.93
CA PRO A 78 27.28 -11.79 -31.87
C PRO A 78 28.42 -11.00 -31.24
N ASP A 79 28.58 -9.73 -31.63
CA ASP A 79 29.66 -8.89 -31.10
C ASP A 79 29.45 -8.55 -29.63
N ALA A 80 28.20 -8.33 -29.20
CA ALA A 80 27.85 -8.06 -27.82
C ALA A 80 28.06 -9.28 -26.92
N ALA A 81 27.67 -10.47 -27.39
CA ALA A 81 27.64 -11.69 -26.59
C ALA A 81 28.96 -12.47 -26.58
N LYS A 82 29.93 -12.14 -27.45
CA LYS A 82 31.15 -12.94 -27.70
C LYS A 82 31.92 -13.41 -26.45
N ASP A 83 31.94 -12.59 -25.40
CA ASP A 83 32.69 -12.85 -24.16
C ASP A 83 31.79 -12.82 -22.90
N ALA A 84 30.46 -12.78 -23.11
CA ALA A 84 29.48 -12.58 -22.05
C ALA A 84 29.51 -13.71 -21.02
N ASP A 85 29.47 -13.35 -19.73
CA ASP A 85 29.22 -14.30 -18.64
C ASP A 85 27.72 -14.40 -18.37
N ILE A 86 27.02 -13.25 -18.39
CA ILE A 86 25.57 -13.16 -18.27
C ILE A 86 25.00 -12.16 -19.29
N VAL A 87 23.84 -12.49 -19.86
CA VAL A 87 23.03 -11.60 -20.69
C VAL A 87 21.70 -11.35 -19.99
N ILE A 88 21.37 -10.09 -19.73
CA ILE A 88 20.09 -9.67 -19.14
C ILE A 88 19.25 -9.03 -20.24
N GLU A 89 18.15 -9.68 -20.57
CA GLU A 89 17.25 -9.28 -21.64
C GLU A 89 16.15 -8.35 -21.10
N ALA A 90 16.08 -7.14 -21.65
CA ALA A 90 15.10 -6.08 -21.36
C ALA A 90 14.56 -5.43 -22.65
N ILE A 91 14.28 -6.26 -23.67
CA ILE A 91 13.72 -5.86 -24.96
C ILE A 91 12.18 -5.84 -24.92
N PRO A 92 11.48 -5.33 -25.96
CA PRO A 92 10.02 -5.23 -25.97
C PRO A 92 9.28 -6.53 -25.60
N GLU A 93 8.17 -6.39 -24.89
CA GLU A 93 7.30 -7.48 -24.42
C GLU A 93 6.45 -8.08 -25.56
N VAL A 94 7.12 -8.60 -26.59
CA VAL A 94 6.51 -9.25 -27.75
C VAL A 94 7.14 -10.63 -27.96
N VAL A 95 6.30 -11.68 -27.96
CA VAL A 95 6.74 -13.08 -28.01
C VAL A 95 7.66 -13.36 -29.21
N SER A 96 7.31 -12.89 -30.41
CA SER A 96 8.12 -13.12 -31.62
C SER A 96 9.50 -12.46 -31.52
N ILE A 97 9.56 -11.21 -31.04
CA ILE A 97 10.82 -10.47 -30.86
C ILE A 97 11.73 -11.19 -29.88
N LYS A 98 11.20 -11.63 -28.73
CA LYS A 98 11.98 -12.38 -27.72
C LYS A 98 12.44 -13.74 -28.24
N THR A 99 11.58 -14.45 -28.96
CA THR A 99 11.90 -15.75 -29.57
C THR A 99 13.07 -15.62 -30.55
N ASP A 100 13.00 -14.66 -31.48
CA ASP A 100 14.05 -14.42 -32.47
C ASP A 100 15.37 -13.99 -31.80
N PHE A 101 15.27 -13.12 -30.80
CA PHE A 101 16.42 -12.68 -30.00
C PHE A 101 17.10 -13.87 -29.29
N TYR A 102 16.36 -14.70 -28.55
CA TYR A 102 16.93 -15.82 -27.82
C TYR A 102 17.52 -16.89 -28.74
N LYS A 103 16.91 -17.13 -29.90
CA LYS A 103 17.48 -18.03 -30.90
C LYS A 103 18.83 -17.54 -31.38
N GLN A 104 18.92 -16.28 -31.80
CA GLN A 104 20.17 -15.69 -32.27
C GLN A 104 21.22 -15.61 -31.16
N LEU A 105 20.81 -15.28 -29.93
CA LEU A 105 21.68 -15.24 -28.77
C LEU A 105 22.22 -16.64 -28.41
N GLY A 106 21.39 -17.67 -28.45
CA GLY A 106 21.78 -19.06 -28.20
C GLY A 106 22.84 -19.57 -29.17
N GLU A 107 22.76 -19.18 -30.44
CA GLU A 107 23.74 -19.49 -31.49
C GLU A 107 25.05 -18.70 -31.35
N SER A 108 25.00 -17.50 -30.76
CA SER A 108 26.12 -16.56 -30.75
C SER A 108 26.93 -16.54 -29.44
N ALA A 109 26.27 -16.75 -28.30
CA ALA A 109 26.90 -16.63 -26.99
C ALA A 109 27.72 -17.89 -26.63
N PRO A 110 28.89 -17.75 -25.99
CA PRO A 110 29.67 -18.88 -25.49
C PRO A 110 28.85 -19.85 -24.64
N GLU A 111 29.18 -21.15 -24.64
CA GLU A 111 28.43 -22.15 -23.84
C GLU A 111 28.33 -21.82 -22.35
N LYS A 112 29.31 -21.08 -21.80
CA LYS A 112 29.31 -20.64 -20.39
C LYS A 112 28.21 -19.63 -20.04
N THR A 113 27.71 -18.87 -21.02
CA THR A 113 26.88 -17.69 -20.78
C THR A 113 25.52 -18.06 -20.22
N ILE A 114 25.12 -17.38 -19.15
CA ILE A 114 23.79 -17.45 -18.53
C ILE A 114 22.89 -16.40 -19.16
N PHE A 115 21.64 -16.77 -19.41
CA PHE A 115 20.63 -15.86 -19.94
C PHE A 115 19.60 -15.58 -18.86
N ALA A 116 19.34 -14.30 -18.60
CA ALA A 116 18.33 -13.85 -17.66
C ALA A 116 17.34 -12.93 -18.38
N THR A 117 16.04 -13.14 -18.19
CA THR A 117 15.01 -12.20 -18.64
C THR A 117 14.61 -11.24 -17.52
N ASN A 118 14.39 -9.97 -17.86
CA ASN A 118 13.74 -8.97 -17.00
C ASN A 118 12.24 -8.81 -17.35
N SER A 119 11.62 -9.79 -18.04
CA SER A 119 10.19 -9.70 -18.37
C SER A 119 9.34 -9.62 -17.11
N SER A 120 8.43 -8.64 -17.04
CA SER A 120 7.48 -8.51 -15.92
C SER A 120 6.21 -9.34 -16.12
N THR A 121 5.98 -9.83 -17.34
CA THR A 121 4.71 -10.46 -17.76
C THR A 121 4.88 -11.94 -18.11
N PHE A 122 5.94 -12.29 -18.82
CA PHE A 122 6.17 -13.64 -19.32
C PHE A 122 6.98 -14.47 -18.32
N ALA A 123 6.55 -15.72 -18.14
CA ALA A 123 7.31 -16.68 -17.35
C ALA A 123 8.54 -17.17 -18.16
N PRO A 124 9.71 -17.38 -17.52
CA PRO A 124 10.90 -17.85 -18.21
C PRO A 124 10.69 -19.21 -18.90
N SER A 125 9.81 -20.08 -18.39
CA SER A 125 9.46 -21.34 -19.06
C SER A 125 8.93 -21.17 -20.49
N GLN A 126 8.40 -19.99 -20.85
CA GLN A 126 7.92 -19.72 -22.21
C GLN A 126 9.04 -19.61 -23.25
N PHE A 127 10.27 -19.27 -22.83
CA PHE A 127 11.39 -19.02 -23.73
C PHE A 127 12.56 -19.99 -23.54
N LYS A 128 12.61 -20.74 -22.44
CA LYS A 128 13.77 -21.58 -22.06
C LYS A 128 14.26 -22.49 -23.19
N ASP A 129 13.36 -23.15 -23.93
CA ASP A 129 13.75 -24.13 -24.94
C ASP A 129 14.38 -23.47 -26.17
N VAL A 130 13.92 -22.27 -26.53
CA VAL A 130 14.44 -21.50 -27.67
C VAL A 130 15.86 -20.99 -27.42
N THR A 131 16.27 -20.87 -26.15
CA THR A 131 17.64 -20.45 -25.80
C THR A 131 18.71 -21.47 -26.18
N GLY A 132 18.34 -22.73 -26.38
CA GLY A 132 19.27 -23.85 -26.58
C GLY A 132 20.06 -24.25 -25.32
N ARG A 133 19.77 -23.65 -24.15
CA ARG A 133 20.44 -23.90 -22.86
C ARG A 133 19.46 -23.71 -21.67
N PRO A 134 18.34 -24.44 -21.62
CA PRO A 134 17.28 -24.24 -20.63
C PRO A 134 17.80 -24.29 -19.18
N GLU A 135 18.85 -25.06 -18.90
CA GLU A 135 19.49 -25.17 -17.60
C GLU A 135 20.25 -23.91 -17.14
N LYS A 136 20.58 -23.02 -18.09
CA LYS A 136 21.24 -21.71 -17.88
C LYS A 136 20.32 -20.52 -18.18
N PHE A 137 19.01 -20.74 -18.17
CA PHE A 137 18.01 -19.70 -18.36
C PHE A 137 17.14 -19.51 -17.12
N LEU A 138 16.89 -18.25 -16.75
CA LEU A 138 16.04 -17.86 -15.64
C LEU A 138 15.57 -16.41 -15.78
N ALA A 139 14.86 -15.89 -14.79
CA ALA A 139 14.56 -14.48 -14.71
C ALA A 139 15.35 -13.78 -13.61
N LEU A 140 15.74 -12.54 -13.88
CA LEU A 140 16.30 -11.58 -12.92
C LEU A 140 15.53 -10.26 -13.14
N HIS A 141 14.53 -10.04 -12.29
CA HIS A 141 13.59 -8.94 -12.41
C HIS A 141 13.92 -7.80 -11.45
N PHE A 142 13.80 -6.58 -11.95
CA PHE A 142 14.20 -5.35 -11.27
C PHE A 142 13.01 -4.38 -11.12
N ALA A 143 12.98 -3.64 -10.01
CA ALA A 143 12.05 -2.51 -9.82
C ALA A 143 12.56 -1.24 -10.51
N ASN A 144 11.73 -0.22 -10.75
CA ASN A 144 12.23 1.09 -11.21
C ASN A 144 13.07 1.77 -10.12
N GLU A 145 14.04 2.58 -10.52
CA GLU A 145 14.99 3.25 -9.61
C GLU A 145 15.85 2.22 -8.85
N ILE A 146 16.46 1.26 -9.57
CA ILE A 146 17.14 0.08 -8.98
C ILE A 146 18.27 0.40 -8.00
N TRP A 147 18.82 1.60 -8.02
CA TRP A 147 19.83 2.05 -7.06
C TRP A 147 19.24 2.42 -5.69
N LEU A 148 17.94 2.74 -5.65
CA LEU A 148 17.16 3.01 -4.44
C LEU A 148 16.31 1.80 -4.05
N ARG A 149 15.53 1.29 -5.01
CA ARG A 149 14.64 0.13 -4.86
C ARG A 149 15.38 -1.12 -5.30
N ASN A 150 16.44 -1.42 -4.58
CA ASN A 150 17.42 -2.42 -4.97
C ASN A 150 16.94 -3.87 -4.77
N THR A 151 15.68 -4.19 -5.09
CA THR A 151 15.18 -5.57 -5.16
C THR A 151 15.67 -6.27 -6.43
N GLY A 152 16.29 -7.44 -6.31
CA GLY A 152 16.61 -8.33 -7.43
C GLY A 152 15.86 -9.65 -7.31
N GLU A 153 14.71 -9.78 -7.97
CA GLU A 153 13.87 -10.98 -7.94
C GLU A 153 14.43 -12.04 -8.89
N VAL A 154 15.04 -13.10 -8.34
CA VAL A 154 15.64 -14.20 -9.12
C VAL A 154 14.68 -15.36 -9.15
N MET A 155 14.13 -15.66 -10.33
CA MET A 155 13.12 -16.69 -10.51
C MET A 155 13.58 -17.79 -11.45
N ARG A 156 13.70 -19.01 -10.93
CA ARG A 156 14.11 -20.19 -11.71
C ARG A 156 12.95 -20.80 -12.49
N THR A 157 13.31 -21.55 -13.54
CA THR A 157 12.45 -22.57 -14.13
C THR A 157 12.66 -23.91 -13.43
N GLU A 158 11.91 -24.93 -13.83
CA GLU A 158 12.14 -26.32 -13.39
C GLU A 158 13.51 -26.85 -13.85
N ASP A 159 14.00 -26.41 -15.02
CA ASP A 159 15.26 -26.89 -15.61
C ASP A 159 16.49 -26.11 -15.15
N THR A 160 16.31 -24.88 -14.64
CA THR A 160 17.41 -24.05 -14.14
C THR A 160 18.12 -24.80 -13.00
N SER A 161 19.43 -24.99 -13.11
CA SER A 161 20.18 -25.70 -12.08
C SER A 161 20.37 -24.84 -10.82
N ASP A 162 20.53 -25.49 -9.66
CA ASP A 162 20.77 -24.79 -8.39
C ASP A 162 22.08 -23.97 -8.43
N GLU A 163 23.09 -24.44 -9.17
CA GLU A 163 24.35 -23.72 -9.37
C GLU A 163 24.10 -22.38 -10.07
N ILE A 164 23.40 -22.40 -11.22
CA ILE A 164 23.09 -21.18 -11.99
C ILE A 164 22.19 -20.24 -11.17
N PHE A 165 21.19 -20.79 -10.48
CA PHE A 165 20.33 -20.01 -9.61
C PHE A 165 21.13 -19.26 -8.52
N ASN A 166 22.06 -19.95 -7.85
CA ASN A 166 22.92 -19.34 -6.84
C ASN A 166 23.92 -18.35 -7.44
N GLU A 167 24.47 -18.60 -8.63
CA GLU A 167 25.36 -17.64 -9.30
C GLU A 167 24.66 -16.33 -9.66
N VAL A 168 23.38 -16.38 -10.05
CA VAL A 168 22.60 -15.17 -10.33
C VAL A 168 22.18 -14.44 -9.06
N LEU A 169 21.91 -15.15 -7.95
CA LEU A 169 21.73 -14.53 -6.64
C LEU A 169 23.01 -13.80 -6.18
N ASP A 170 24.17 -14.43 -6.34
CA ASP A 170 25.48 -13.82 -6.07
C ASP A 170 25.71 -12.59 -6.96
N PHE A 171 25.31 -12.65 -8.23
CA PHE A 171 25.42 -11.53 -9.16
C PHE A 171 24.53 -10.36 -8.77
N ALA A 172 23.25 -10.61 -8.46
CA ALA A 172 22.34 -9.58 -7.98
C ALA A 172 22.93 -8.86 -6.75
N LYS A 173 23.48 -9.62 -5.80
CA LYS A 173 24.19 -9.06 -4.65
C LYS A 173 25.42 -8.23 -5.04
N ALA A 174 26.23 -8.72 -5.98
CA ALA A 174 27.45 -8.04 -6.41
C ALA A 174 27.18 -6.69 -7.08
N ILE A 175 26.06 -6.54 -7.78
CA ILE A 175 25.60 -5.26 -8.34
C ILE A 175 24.77 -4.42 -7.34
N GLY A 176 24.81 -4.73 -6.04
CA GLY A 176 24.18 -3.92 -5.00
C GLY A 176 22.68 -4.15 -4.79
N MET A 177 22.11 -5.21 -5.37
CA MET A 177 20.72 -5.60 -5.10
C MET A 177 20.63 -6.47 -3.84
N VAL A 178 19.47 -6.47 -3.22
CA VAL A 178 19.01 -7.50 -2.29
C VAL A 178 18.44 -8.64 -3.12
N PRO A 179 19.10 -9.81 -3.16
CA PRO A 179 18.63 -10.94 -3.94
C PRO A 179 17.41 -11.60 -3.29
N LEU A 180 16.31 -11.70 -4.04
CA LEU A 180 15.03 -12.24 -3.58
C LEU A 180 14.74 -13.54 -4.35
N PRO A 181 14.96 -14.72 -3.73
CA PRO A 181 14.83 -16.00 -4.42
C PRO A 181 13.37 -16.40 -4.61
N ILE A 182 12.99 -16.71 -5.84
CA ILE A 182 11.67 -17.21 -6.23
C ILE A 182 11.85 -18.61 -6.82
N ARG A 183 11.44 -19.63 -6.07
CA ARG A 183 11.73 -21.04 -6.43
C ARG A 183 10.71 -21.64 -7.38
N LYS A 184 9.57 -20.98 -7.56
CA LYS A 184 8.46 -21.42 -8.41
C LYS A 184 7.99 -20.26 -9.26
N GLU A 185 7.70 -20.53 -10.52
CA GLU A 185 7.26 -19.49 -11.44
C GLU A 185 5.98 -18.80 -10.94
N GLN A 186 6.04 -17.47 -10.88
CA GLN A 186 4.95 -16.60 -10.47
C GLN A 186 4.90 -15.41 -11.43
N PRO A 187 3.89 -15.34 -12.32
CA PRO A 187 3.64 -14.12 -13.09
C PRO A 187 3.44 -12.93 -12.17
N GLY A 188 4.11 -11.81 -12.47
CA GLY A 188 4.14 -10.64 -11.59
C GLY A 188 5.07 -10.76 -10.38
N TYR A 189 5.86 -11.83 -10.27
CA TYR A 189 6.87 -12.01 -9.23
C TYR A 189 6.27 -11.82 -7.81
N ILE A 190 7.04 -11.33 -6.84
CA ILE A 190 6.55 -10.96 -5.52
C ILE A 190 6.05 -9.51 -5.57
N LEU A 191 6.86 -8.58 -6.07
CA LEU A 191 6.57 -7.14 -5.98
C LEU A 191 5.27 -6.76 -6.70
N ASN A 192 5.09 -7.17 -7.97
CA ASN A 192 3.89 -6.79 -8.73
C ASN A 192 2.66 -7.59 -8.26
N SER A 193 2.84 -8.80 -7.75
CA SER A 193 1.74 -9.56 -7.12
C SER A 193 1.16 -8.83 -5.90
N LEU A 194 1.98 -8.05 -5.18
CA LEU A 194 1.55 -7.19 -4.07
C LEU A 194 1.01 -5.83 -4.55
N LEU A 195 1.74 -5.17 -5.45
CA LEU A 195 1.41 -3.81 -5.90
C LEU A 195 0.12 -3.76 -6.70
N VAL A 196 -0.08 -4.67 -7.66
CA VAL A 196 -1.19 -4.59 -8.62
C VAL A 196 -2.55 -4.59 -7.92
N PRO A 197 -2.84 -5.48 -6.94
CA PRO A 197 -4.07 -5.40 -6.16
C PRO A 197 -4.27 -4.04 -5.48
N LEU A 198 -3.24 -3.51 -4.83
CA LEU A 198 -3.31 -2.23 -4.13
C LEU A 198 -3.67 -1.07 -5.09
N VAL A 199 -2.91 -0.90 -6.17
CA VAL A 199 -3.14 0.22 -7.10
C VAL A 199 -4.41 0.04 -7.94
N THR A 200 -4.87 -1.20 -8.12
CA THR A 200 -6.17 -1.48 -8.74
C THR A 200 -7.30 -0.97 -7.85
N GLN A 201 -7.21 -1.17 -6.54
CA GLN A 201 -8.20 -0.68 -5.59
C GLN A 201 -8.14 0.83 -5.40
N ALA A 202 -6.95 1.44 -5.45
CA ALA A 202 -6.82 2.90 -5.53
C ALA A 202 -7.52 3.45 -6.78
N GLY A 203 -7.33 2.80 -7.94
CA GLY A 203 -8.05 3.13 -9.17
C GLY A 203 -9.56 2.92 -9.09
N TYR A 204 -10.01 1.90 -8.34
CA TYR A 204 -11.43 1.67 -8.05
C TYR A 204 -12.04 2.80 -7.22
N LEU A 205 -11.37 3.22 -6.15
CA LEU A 205 -11.81 4.32 -5.29
C LEU A 205 -11.91 5.63 -6.08
N LEU A 206 -10.89 5.96 -6.88
CA LEU A 206 -10.87 7.15 -7.71
C LEU A 206 -11.92 7.09 -8.83
N GLY A 207 -12.01 5.96 -9.55
CA GLY A 207 -12.94 5.77 -10.67
C GLY A 207 -14.42 5.75 -10.26
N ASN A 208 -14.71 5.43 -8.99
CA ASN A 208 -16.05 5.51 -8.40
C ASN A 208 -16.36 6.83 -7.72
N GLU A 209 -15.41 7.79 -7.74
CA GLU A 209 -15.55 9.08 -7.05
C GLU A 209 -15.77 8.93 -5.54
N VAL A 210 -15.20 7.88 -4.93
CA VAL A 210 -15.24 7.67 -3.47
C VAL A 210 -14.41 8.74 -2.77
N ALA A 211 -13.20 8.98 -3.29
CA ALA A 211 -12.29 10.02 -2.83
C ALA A 211 -11.30 10.40 -3.96
N ASP A 212 -10.72 11.60 -3.86
CA ASP A 212 -9.65 12.00 -4.76
C ASP A 212 -8.32 11.28 -4.45
N TYR A 213 -7.38 11.32 -5.40
CA TYR A 213 -6.10 10.61 -5.27
C TYR A 213 -5.25 11.09 -4.08
N LYS A 214 -5.36 12.36 -3.67
CA LYS A 214 -4.59 12.91 -2.54
C LYS A 214 -5.15 12.38 -1.23
N MET A 215 -6.47 12.28 -1.10
CA MET A 215 -7.12 11.70 0.08
C MET A 215 -6.87 10.20 0.20
N ILE A 216 -6.86 9.49 -0.94
CA ILE A 216 -6.50 8.07 -0.99
C ILE A 216 -5.06 7.86 -0.51
N ASP A 217 -4.10 8.63 -1.05
CA ASP A 217 -2.70 8.56 -0.64
C ASP A 217 -2.50 8.99 0.81
N LYS A 218 -3.11 10.09 1.23
CA LYS A 218 -3.03 10.60 2.60
C LYS A 218 -3.52 9.57 3.61
N THR A 219 -4.62 8.88 3.30
CA THR A 219 -5.17 7.81 4.16
C THR A 219 -4.18 6.67 4.29
N TRP A 220 -3.62 6.19 3.16
CA TRP A 220 -2.61 5.14 3.17
C TRP A 220 -1.39 5.55 4.00
N MET A 221 -0.76 6.66 3.64
CA MET A 221 0.47 7.14 4.25
C MET A 221 0.31 7.41 5.74
N LYS A 222 -0.82 7.98 6.17
CA LYS A 222 -1.05 8.24 7.60
C LYS A 222 -1.27 6.95 8.39
N ALA A 223 -1.92 5.95 7.80
CA ALA A 223 -2.22 4.68 8.45
C ALA A 223 -1.00 3.75 8.53
N THR A 224 -0.17 3.71 7.49
CA THR A 224 0.98 2.80 7.38
C THR A 224 2.33 3.45 7.74
N ASN A 225 2.38 4.78 7.75
CA ASN A 225 3.59 5.59 7.85
C ASN A 225 4.56 5.41 6.66
N ASP A 226 4.06 4.91 5.53
CA ASP A 226 4.86 4.75 4.31
C ASP A 226 5.19 6.10 3.65
N GLU A 227 6.33 6.15 2.95
CA GLU A 227 6.78 7.36 2.22
C GLU A 227 5.83 7.74 1.08
N HIS A 228 5.14 6.77 0.47
CA HIS A 228 4.30 6.96 -0.70
C HIS A 228 2.92 6.31 -0.51
N GLY A 229 1.87 6.99 -0.96
CA GLY A 229 0.58 6.36 -1.22
C GLY A 229 0.54 5.67 -2.59
N PRO A 230 -0.52 4.90 -2.91
CA PRO A 230 -0.63 4.15 -4.16
C PRO A 230 -0.51 5.00 -5.43
N PHE A 231 -0.92 6.27 -5.43
CA PHE A 231 -0.75 7.16 -6.59
C PHE A 231 0.67 7.73 -6.70
N GLY A 232 1.34 7.99 -5.57
CA GLY A 232 2.79 8.20 -5.54
C GLY A 232 3.57 6.99 -6.07
N MET A 233 3.14 5.76 -5.74
CA MET A 233 3.70 4.53 -6.31
C MET A 233 3.47 4.44 -7.82
N ASN A 234 2.27 4.83 -8.31
CA ASN A 234 1.98 4.87 -9.74
C ASN A 234 2.89 5.84 -10.50
N ASP A 235 3.27 6.98 -9.88
CA ASP A 235 4.20 7.93 -10.47
C ASP A 235 5.63 7.35 -10.61
N ILE A 236 6.05 6.48 -9.69
CA ILE A 236 7.35 5.78 -9.75
C ILE A 236 7.36 4.73 -10.86
N VAL A 237 6.29 3.95 -10.97
CA VAL A 237 6.14 2.93 -12.02
C VAL A 237 5.97 3.57 -13.40
N GLY A 238 5.21 4.66 -13.48
CA GLY A 238 4.92 5.41 -14.69
C GLY A 238 3.49 5.21 -15.20
N ILE A 239 2.80 6.31 -15.47
CA ILE A 239 1.37 6.33 -15.80
C ILE A 239 1.06 5.59 -17.12
N ALA A 240 1.96 5.65 -18.10
CA ALA A 240 1.81 4.93 -19.36
C ALA A 240 1.79 3.39 -19.16
N THR A 241 2.61 2.88 -18.24
CA THR A 241 2.64 1.45 -17.89
C THR A 241 1.32 1.03 -17.28
N HIS A 242 0.81 1.79 -16.31
CA HIS A 242 -0.49 1.54 -15.70
C HIS A 242 -1.63 1.59 -16.71
N LEU A 243 -1.63 2.58 -17.61
CA LEU A 243 -2.61 2.71 -18.68
C LEU A 243 -2.62 1.46 -19.57
N ASN A 244 -1.46 0.99 -20.00
CA ASN A 244 -1.35 -0.18 -20.88
C ASN A 244 -1.82 -1.48 -20.19
N ILE A 245 -1.42 -1.70 -18.93
CA ILE A 245 -1.88 -2.84 -18.13
C ILE A 245 -3.39 -2.79 -17.94
N ARG A 246 -3.96 -1.58 -17.75
CA ARG A 246 -5.40 -1.44 -17.59
C ARG A 246 -6.14 -1.68 -18.90
N LYS A 247 -5.64 -1.15 -20.03
CA LYS A 247 -6.17 -1.40 -21.38
C LYS A 247 -6.20 -2.89 -21.73
N SER A 248 -5.14 -3.63 -21.41
CA SER A 248 -5.09 -5.07 -21.72
C SER A 248 -6.11 -5.91 -20.94
N LYS A 249 -6.62 -5.38 -19.81
CA LYS A 249 -7.68 -5.99 -19.00
C LYS A 249 -9.08 -5.44 -19.32
N MET A 250 -9.22 -4.55 -20.31
CA MET A 250 -10.52 -4.01 -20.72
C MET A 250 -11.22 -4.92 -21.71
N ASP A 251 -12.53 -5.02 -21.54
CA ASP A 251 -13.47 -5.70 -22.44
C ASP A 251 -14.83 -4.95 -22.46
N GLU A 252 -15.79 -5.48 -23.22
CA GLU A 252 -17.13 -4.90 -23.33
C GLU A 252 -17.92 -4.89 -22.01
N ASN A 253 -17.59 -5.81 -21.09
CA ASN A 253 -18.27 -6.00 -19.81
C ASN A 253 -17.55 -5.29 -18.65
N SER A 254 -16.50 -4.54 -18.94
CA SER A 254 -15.71 -3.86 -17.92
C SER A 254 -16.55 -2.86 -17.12
N PRO A 255 -16.42 -2.84 -15.78
CA PRO A 255 -17.26 -2.02 -14.91
C PRO A 255 -17.00 -0.52 -15.10
N GLU A 256 -17.98 0.30 -14.71
CA GLU A 256 -17.96 1.74 -15.01
C GLU A 256 -16.80 2.48 -14.34
N TRP A 257 -16.49 2.17 -13.07
CA TRP A 257 -15.32 2.73 -12.37
C TRP A 257 -14.03 2.54 -13.17
N ALA A 258 -13.98 1.41 -13.84
CA ALA A 258 -12.83 0.92 -14.54
C ALA A 258 -12.65 1.73 -15.84
N LYS A 259 -13.75 2.03 -16.54
CA LYS A 259 -13.79 2.94 -17.71
C LYS A 259 -13.43 4.37 -17.31
N ASN A 260 -13.99 4.86 -16.20
CA ASN A 260 -13.70 6.19 -15.66
C ASN A 260 -12.21 6.36 -15.34
N TYR A 261 -11.64 5.41 -14.62
CA TYR A 261 -10.22 5.44 -14.27
C TYR A 261 -9.32 5.33 -15.52
N LEU A 262 -9.68 4.50 -16.50
CA LEU A 262 -8.94 4.42 -17.76
C LEU A 262 -8.92 5.78 -18.46
N LYS A 263 -10.07 6.44 -18.59
CA LYS A 263 -10.19 7.77 -19.21
C LYS A 263 -9.37 8.82 -18.44
N PHE A 264 -9.33 8.74 -17.11
CA PHE A 264 -8.50 9.60 -16.28
C PHE A 264 -7.00 9.43 -16.61
N LEU A 265 -6.53 8.19 -16.71
CA LEU A 265 -5.13 7.90 -17.09
C LEU A 265 -4.82 8.33 -18.53
N GLU A 266 -5.75 8.19 -19.47
CA GLU A 266 -5.59 8.68 -20.85
C GLU A 266 -5.39 10.19 -20.87
N GLY A 267 -6.23 10.94 -20.15
CA GLY A 267 -6.08 12.39 -20.02
C GLY A 267 -4.72 12.79 -19.42
N MET A 268 -4.25 12.07 -18.39
CA MET A 268 -2.92 12.32 -17.83
C MET A 268 -1.80 12.11 -18.86
N VAL A 269 -1.86 11.04 -19.65
CA VAL A 269 -0.86 10.77 -20.68
C VAL A 269 -0.89 11.82 -21.79
N GLU A 270 -2.08 12.24 -22.23
CA GLU A 270 -2.26 13.33 -23.21
C GLU A 270 -1.71 14.67 -22.71
N GLU A 271 -1.82 14.95 -21.40
CA GLU A 271 -1.25 16.12 -20.72
C GLU A 271 0.27 16.01 -20.48
N GLY A 272 0.92 14.89 -20.85
CA GLY A 272 2.34 14.64 -20.61
C GLY A 272 2.69 14.34 -19.15
N ARG A 273 1.71 13.97 -18.31
CA ARG A 273 1.88 13.62 -16.89
C ARG A 273 2.23 12.13 -16.77
N LEU A 274 3.47 11.78 -17.09
CA LEU A 274 3.91 10.38 -17.20
C LEU A 274 4.49 9.79 -15.89
N GLY A 275 4.65 10.61 -14.84
CA GLY A 275 5.17 10.20 -13.53
C GLY A 275 6.48 10.91 -13.16
N LYS A 276 7.17 10.35 -12.16
CA LYS A 276 8.40 10.90 -11.58
C LYS A 276 9.54 11.03 -12.60
N SER A 277 9.61 10.12 -13.57
CA SER A 277 10.65 10.08 -14.60
C SER A 277 10.70 11.34 -15.49
N VAL A 278 9.55 11.99 -15.70
CA VAL A 278 9.42 13.25 -16.46
C VAL A 278 9.15 14.46 -15.56
N GLY A 279 9.24 14.29 -14.24
CA GLY A 279 9.03 15.37 -13.27
C GLY A 279 7.57 15.65 -12.93
N LYS A 280 6.59 14.93 -13.51
CA LYS A 280 5.17 15.21 -13.28
C LYS A 280 4.26 14.01 -13.59
N GLY A 281 3.37 13.68 -12.66
CA GLY A 281 2.33 12.65 -12.77
C GLY A 281 1.07 13.04 -11.99
N PHE A 282 0.70 12.23 -10.99
CA PHE A 282 -0.25 12.64 -9.94
C PHE A 282 0.32 13.80 -9.13
N TYR A 283 1.63 13.78 -8.85
CA TYR A 283 2.36 14.85 -8.18
C TYR A 283 3.42 15.50 -9.08
N ASN A 284 3.96 16.64 -8.65
CA ASN A 284 5.11 17.29 -9.29
C ASN A 284 6.41 16.87 -8.59
N TYR A 285 7.48 16.62 -9.33
CA TYR A 285 8.78 16.19 -8.80
C TYR A 285 9.86 17.21 -9.19
N PRO A 286 10.93 17.38 -8.37
CA PRO A 286 11.36 16.53 -7.25
C PRO A 286 10.66 16.77 -5.90
N ASN A 287 9.80 17.79 -5.81
CA ASN A 287 9.15 18.21 -4.55
C ASN A 287 7.64 17.89 -4.58
N PRO A 288 7.23 16.61 -4.46
CA PRO A 288 5.82 16.25 -4.44
C PRO A 288 5.15 16.80 -3.19
N GLU A 289 3.89 17.18 -3.32
CA GLU A 289 3.10 17.76 -2.23
C GLU A 289 3.05 16.87 -0.99
N PHE A 290 3.11 15.54 -1.14
CA PHE A 290 3.11 14.61 -0.01
C PHE A 290 4.37 14.64 0.86
N LYS A 291 5.43 15.34 0.42
CA LYS A 291 6.64 15.60 1.22
C LYS A 291 6.61 16.93 1.98
N SER A 292 5.55 17.74 1.83
CA SER A 292 5.46 19.00 2.58
C SER A 292 4.99 18.78 4.02
N ASP A 293 5.48 19.60 4.95
CA ASP A 293 5.13 19.51 6.38
C ASP A 293 3.61 19.64 6.62
N ASN A 294 2.91 20.35 5.73
CA ASN A 294 1.47 20.59 5.80
C ASN A 294 0.66 19.62 4.93
N PHE A 295 1.23 18.53 4.41
CA PHE A 295 0.47 17.59 3.58
C PHE A 295 -0.73 17.00 4.35
N PHE A 296 -0.52 16.65 5.63
CA PHE A 296 -1.55 16.10 6.50
C PHE A 296 -2.47 17.15 7.11
N ASP A 297 -2.25 18.44 6.85
CA ASP A 297 -3.20 19.47 7.25
C ASP A 297 -4.56 19.25 6.57
N ASN A 298 -5.61 19.65 7.27
CA ASN A 298 -6.92 19.81 6.65
C ASN A 298 -6.85 20.92 5.58
N PRO A 299 -7.39 20.67 4.38
CA PRO A 299 -7.38 21.64 3.31
C PRO A 299 -8.27 22.84 3.66
N LYS A 300 -8.10 23.96 2.95
CA LYS A 300 -8.77 25.23 3.27
C LYS A 300 -10.28 25.08 3.28
N GLU A 301 -10.80 24.29 2.35
CA GLU A 301 -12.22 24.01 2.18
C GLU A 301 -12.84 23.36 3.41
N ILE A 302 -12.06 22.61 4.21
CA ILE A 302 -12.48 22.05 5.50
C ILE A 302 -12.21 23.03 6.64
N LYS A 303 -11.09 23.77 6.61
CA LYS A 303 -10.74 24.78 7.64
C LYS A 303 -11.76 25.91 7.76
N ASP A 304 -12.45 26.24 6.67
CA ASP A 304 -13.45 27.33 6.64
C ASP A 304 -14.87 26.87 7.07
N LEU A 305 -15.10 25.57 7.28
CA LEU A 305 -16.42 25.03 7.66
C LEU A 305 -16.76 25.28 9.15
N THR A 306 -18.05 25.31 9.46
CA THR A 306 -18.57 25.47 10.83
C THR A 306 -19.73 24.50 11.09
N HIS A 307 -19.94 24.14 12.36
CA HIS A 307 -20.98 23.16 12.71
C HIS A 307 -21.90 23.57 13.87
N GLY A 308 -21.40 24.34 14.84
CA GLY A 308 -22.20 24.87 15.95
C GLY A 308 -22.44 23.89 17.11
N PHE A 309 -21.90 22.67 17.06
CA PHE A 309 -22.02 21.67 18.12
C PHE A 309 -21.22 22.08 19.37
N LYS A 310 -21.73 21.70 20.53
CA LYS A 310 -21.13 21.90 21.86
C LYS A 310 -21.25 20.66 22.72
N ASN A 311 -22.38 19.95 22.63
CA ASN A 311 -22.68 18.77 23.43
C ASN A 311 -22.67 17.53 22.53
N ILE A 312 -21.75 16.61 22.81
CA ILE A 312 -21.53 15.41 22.01
C ILE A 312 -21.83 14.19 22.87
N THR A 313 -22.70 13.30 22.39
CA THR A 313 -22.88 11.99 23.02
C THR A 313 -22.01 10.96 22.31
N VAL A 314 -21.25 10.18 23.06
CA VAL A 314 -20.59 8.96 22.56
C VAL A 314 -21.35 7.76 23.13
N ALA A 315 -22.01 7.00 22.26
CA ALA A 315 -22.83 5.87 22.65
C ALA A 315 -22.05 4.56 22.50
N GLY A 316 -21.56 4.04 23.63
CA GLY A 316 -20.69 2.87 23.73
C GLY A 316 -19.40 3.21 24.46
N GLY A 317 -19.24 2.73 25.70
CA GLY A 317 -18.08 2.96 26.58
C GLY A 317 -16.95 1.95 26.41
N GLY A 318 -16.94 1.20 25.31
CA GLY A 318 -15.90 0.24 24.97
C GLY A 318 -14.50 0.86 24.79
N VAL A 319 -13.54 0.06 24.34
CA VAL A 319 -12.14 0.52 24.16
C VAL A 319 -12.05 1.74 23.25
N LEU A 320 -12.64 1.67 22.05
CA LEU A 320 -12.59 2.77 21.09
C LEU A 320 -13.52 3.92 21.49
N GLY A 321 -14.72 3.64 22.00
CA GLY A 321 -15.65 4.68 22.43
C GLY A 321 -15.10 5.54 23.58
N SER A 322 -14.35 4.95 24.51
CA SER A 322 -13.64 5.71 25.54
C SER A 322 -12.55 6.62 24.96
N GLN A 323 -11.84 6.18 23.91
CA GLN A 323 -10.85 7.02 23.22
C GLN A 323 -11.52 8.16 22.43
N ILE A 324 -12.61 7.87 21.73
CA ILE A 324 -13.39 8.88 21.00
C ILE A 324 -13.95 9.92 21.97
N ALA A 325 -14.47 9.51 23.13
CA ALA A 325 -14.96 10.42 24.15
C ALA A 325 -13.85 11.35 24.66
N PHE A 326 -12.66 10.81 24.95
CA PHE A 326 -11.53 11.61 25.40
C PHE A 326 -10.99 12.55 24.31
N GLN A 327 -10.86 12.06 23.06
CA GLN A 327 -10.46 12.89 21.94
C GLN A 327 -11.46 14.02 21.69
N THR A 328 -12.76 13.72 21.75
CA THR A 328 -13.81 14.73 21.61
C THR A 328 -13.70 15.78 22.71
N ALA A 329 -13.51 15.36 23.95
CA ALA A 329 -13.32 16.27 25.08
C ALA A 329 -12.05 17.15 24.94
N SER A 330 -11.01 16.66 24.25
CA SER A 330 -9.80 17.44 23.95
C SER A 330 -10.05 18.61 22.98
N GLY A 331 -11.11 18.55 22.18
CA GLY A 331 -11.59 19.65 21.34
C GLY A 331 -12.49 20.66 22.08
N ASP A 332 -12.49 20.66 23.41
CA ASP A 332 -13.30 21.54 24.28
C ASP A 332 -14.84 21.36 24.13
N PHE A 333 -15.28 20.16 23.75
CA PHE A 333 -16.69 19.78 23.73
C PHE A 333 -17.16 19.19 25.07
N ASN A 334 -18.42 19.40 25.44
CA ASN A 334 -19.06 18.67 26.54
C ASN A 334 -19.42 17.27 26.06
N VAL A 335 -18.95 16.23 26.74
CA VAL A 335 -19.13 14.85 26.30
C VAL A 335 -20.01 14.06 27.27
N SER A 336 -21.08 13.47 26.74
CA SER A 336 -21.87 12.45 27.43
C SER A 336 -21.42 11.07 26.96
N LEU A 337 -20.75 10.29 27.81
CA LEU A 337 -20.39 8.90 27.53
C LEU A 337 -21.48 7.97 28.07
N TYR A 338 -22.18 7.31 27.15
CA TYR A 338 -23.26 6.38 27.45
C TYR A 338 -22.82 4.92 27.30
N ASP A 339 -23.28 4.06 28.19
CA ASP A 339 -23.22 2.60 28.03
C ASP A 339 -24.42 1.92 28.74
N ILE A 340 -24.68 0.66 28.40
CA ILE A 340 -25.94 -0.05 28.76
C ILE A 340 -26.06 -0.43 30.24
N SER A 341 -25.00 -0.28 31.05
CA SER A 341 -25.00 -0.67 32.46
C SER A 341 -23.98 0.09 33.29
N ASP A 342 -24.21 0.15 34.61
CA ASP A 342 -23.29 0.79 35.56
C ASP A 342 -21.90 0.13 35.54
N ASP A 343 -21.85 -1.20 35.42
CA ASP A 343 -20.59 -1.95 35.30
C ASP A 343 -19.80 -1.55 34.05
N ALA A 344 -20.49 -1.34 32.91
CA ALA A 344 -19.85 -0.90 31.68
C ALA A 344 -19.32 0.53 31.80
N ILE A 345 -20.06 1.42 32.48
CA ILE A 345 -19.63 2.79 32.79
C ILE A 345 -18.43 2.83 33.74
N GLU A 346 -18.40 2.00 34.79
CA GLU A 346 -17.24 1.91 35.67
C GLU A 346 -15.99 1.41 34.92
N ALA A 347 -16.16 0.43 34.02
CA ALA A 347 -15.08 0.01 33.12
C ALA A 347 -14.62 1.15 32.20
N ALA A 348 -15.55 1.92 31.63
CA ALA A 348 -15.24 3.09 30.79
C ALA A 348 -14.45 4.17 31.56
N LYS A 349 -14.86 4.49 32.80
CA LYS A 349 -14.10 5.40 33.69
C LYS A 349 -12.67 4.92 33.93
N GLY A 350 -12.49 3.60 34.14
CA GLY A 350 -11.17 2.99 34.25
C GLY A 350 -10.32 3.19 32.99
N ARG A 351 -10.91 2.99 31.80
CA ARG A 351 -10.24 3.22 30.51
C ARG A 351 -9.89 4.68 30.30
N VAL A 352 -10.81 5.61 30.58
CA VAL A 352 -10.57 7.06 30.46
C VAL A 352 -9.39 7.51 31.33
N LYS A 353 -9.28 6.99 32.56
CA LYS A 353 -8.12 7.26 33.42
C LYS A 353 -6.80 6.77 32.83
N GLN A 354 -6.79 5.61 32.17
CA GLN A 354 -5.59 5.10 31.49
C GLN A 354 -5.28 5.94 30.24
N ILE A 355 -6.29 6.19 29.40
CA ILE A 355 -6.19 7.02 28.19
C ILE A 355 -5.62 8.40 28.52
N LYS A 356 -6.04 9.01 29.64
CA LYS A 356 -5.49 10.26 30.13
C LYS A 356 -3.96 10.21 30.32
N GLN A 357 -3.44 9.14 30.90
CA GLN A 357 -1.99 8.96 31.09
C GLN A 357 -1.29 8.72 29.76
N ASP A 358 -1.88 7.89 28.90
CA ASP A 358 -1.34 7.57 27.58
C ASP A 358 -1.28 8.83 26.70
N TYR A 359 -2.39 9.57 26.59
CA TYR A 359 -2.48 10.84 25.86
C TYR A 359 -1.47 11.86 26.40
N LYS A 360 -1.33 12.00 27.72
CA LYS A 360 -0.33 12.89 28.33
C LYS A 360 1.08 12.58 27.84
N SER A 361 1.45 11.30 27.85
CA SER A 361 2.76 10.82 27.41
C SER A 361 2.94 11.03 25.90
N ASP A 362 1.97 10.58 25.11
CA ASP A 362 2.04 10.56 23.64
C ASP A 362 2.01 11.96 23.04
N MET A 363 1.19 12.85 23.60
CA MET A 363 1.01 14.23 23.12
C MET A 363 1.89 15.23 23.86
N ASN A 364 2.64 14.79 24.87
CA ASN A 364 3.54 15.61 25.68
C ASN A 364 2.87 16.88 26.24
N VAL A 365 1.74 16.68 26.93
CA VAL A 365 0.94 17.75 27.57
C VAL A 365 1.00 17.67 29.10
N ASP A 366 0.61 18.74 29.80
CA ASP A 366 0.63 18.78 31.26
C ASP A 366 -0.62 18.15 31.92
N ASP A 367 -0.54 17.90 33.23
CA ASP A 367 -1.65 17.30 34.00
C ASP A 367 -2.91 18.18 33.96
N ALA A 368 -2.75 19.51 34.03
CA ALA A 368 -3.86 20.44 34.02
C ALA A 368 -4.67 20.37 32.70
N THR A 369 -3.99 20.15 31.58
CA THR A 369 -4.62 20.01 30.26
C THR A 369 -5.46 18.75 30.19
N VAL A 370 -4.91 17.60 30.58
CA VAL A 370 -5.64 16.32 30.53
C VAL A 370 -6.71 16.20 31.62
N ASP A 371 -6.52 16.87 32.77
CA ASP A 371 -7.56 17.04 33.80
C ASP A 371 -8.76 17.82 33.26
N LYS A 372 -8.50 18.90 32.50
CA LYS A 372 -9.56 19.68 31.84
C LYS A 372 -10.33 18.80 30.86
N PHE A 373 -9.65 18.03 30.02
CA PHE A 373 -10.31 17.14 29.06
C PHE A 373 -11.19 16.09 29.76
N GLU A 374 -10.66 15.42 30.79
CA GLU A 374 -11.46 14.46 31.58
C GLU A 374 -12.68 15.13 32.24
N SER A 375 -12.55 16.37 32.71
CA SER A 375 -13.65 17.11 33.37
C SER A 375 -14.81 17.45 32.43
N ASN A 376 -14.57 17.44 31.11
CA ASN A 376 -15.62 17.63 30.11
C ASN A 376 -16.45 16.35 29.87
N ILE A 377 -16.09 15.21 30.47
CA ILE A 377 -16.77 13.92 30.26
C ILE A 377 -17.71 13.62 31.44
N SER A 378 -19.00 13.49 31.12
CA SER A 378 -20.05 13.00 32.01
C SER A 378 -20.49 11.59 31.61
N TYR A 379 -20.91 10.77 32.56
CA TYR A 379 -21.20 9.35 32.34
C TYR A 379 -22.68 9.04 32.61
N TYR A 380 -23.29 8.24 31.74
CA TYR A 380 -24.73 7.95 31.78
C TYR A 380 -25.03 6.48 31.47
N THR A 381 -26.03 5.94 32.14
CA THR A 381 -26.62 4.63 31.83
C THR A 381 -28.04 4.71 31.26
N ASP A 382 -28.63 5.90 31.30
CA ASP A 382 -29.90 6.21 30.65
C ASP A 382 -29.64 6.96 29.34
N LEU A 383 -30.15 6.40 28.23
CA LEU A 383 -29.91 6.97 26.90
C LEU A 383 -30.58 8.33 26.74
N ALA A 384 -31.79 8.52 27.26
CA ALA A 384 -32.54 9.75 27.11
C ALA A 384 -31.85 10.92 27.83
N GLU A 385 -31.35 10.70 29.05
CA GLU A 385 -30.56 11.68 29.79
C GLU A 385 -29.22 11.97 29.10
N ALA A 386 -28.54 10.95 28.56
CA ALA A 386 -27.29 11.13 27.84
C ALA A 386 -27.45 12.02 26.59
N THR A 387 -28.57 11.87 25.88
CA THR A 387 -28.83 12.54 24.59
C THR A 387 -29.67 13.80 24.66
N LYS A 388 -30.14 14.19 25.86
CA LYS A 388 -31.13 15.26 26.06
C LYS A 388 -30.76 16.57 25.36
N ASP A 389 -29.53 17.02 25.55
CA ASP A 389 -29.00 18.28 25.00
C ASP A 389 -27.97 18.05 23.88
N ALA A 390 -27.91 16.84 23.33
CA ALA A 390 -26.89 16.48 22.35
C ALA A 390 -27.11 17.21 21.01
N ASP A 391 -26.04 17.80 20.48
CA ASP A 391 -26.01 18.34 19.11
C ASP A 391 -25.59 17.24 18.11
N LEU A 392 -24.74 16.31 18.56
CA LEU A 392 -24.24 15.18 17.78
C LEU A 392 -24.16 13.92 18.65
N VAL A 393 -24.60 12.79 18.10
CA VAL A 393 -24.39 11.45 18.69
C VAL A 393 -23.43 10.65 17.82
N ILE A 394 -22.34 10.15 18.43
CA ILE A 394 -21.39 9.23 17.82
C ILE A 394 -21.74 7.81 18.30
N GLU A 395 -22.26 6.99 17.40
CA GLU A 395 -22.58 5.59 17.68
C GLU A 395 -21.32 4.71 17.60
N VAL A 396 -21.02 4.05 18.71
CA VAL A 396 -19.87 3.13 18.90
C VAL A 396 -20.33 1.85 19.61
N VAL A 397 -21.54 1.38 19.30
CA VAL A 397 -22.09 0.14 19.84
C VAL A 397 -21.48 -1.07 19.10
N PRO A 398 -21.63 -2.31 19.62
CA PRO A 398 -21.08 -3.49 18.96
C PRO A 398 -21.44 -3.59 17.47
N GLU A 399 -20.50 -4.04 16.64
CA GLU A 399 -20.65 -4.21 15.18
C GLU A 399 -21.57 -5.40 14.85
N ASN A 400 -22.83 -5.30 15.24
CA ASN A 400 -23.88 -6.28 15.00
C ASN A 400 -25.14 -5.57 14.49
N THR A 401 -25.68 -6.06 13.38
CA THR A 401 -26.82 -5.45 12.69
C THR A 401 -28.05 -5.32 13.59
N ASP A 402 -28.40 -6.33 14.37
CA ASP A 402 -29.62 -6.30 15.20
C ASP A 402 -29.45 -5.35 16.38
N ILE A 403 -28.29 -5.37 17.04
CA ILE A 403 -27.95 -4.44 18.12
C ILE A 403 -28.01 -2.99 17.63
N LYS A 404 -27.41 -2.69 16.48
CA LYS A 404 -27.44 -1.33 15.91
C LYS A 404 -28.85 -0.92 15.52
N LYS A 405 -29.64 -1.80 14.91
CA LYS A 405 -31.04 -1.51 14.55
C LYS A 405 -31.88 -1.17 15.79
N ASP A 406 -31.72 -1.92 16.87
CA ASP A 406 -32.45 -1.67 18.11
C ASP A 406 -31.96 -0.39 18.80
N PHE A 407 -30.65 -0.12 18.78
CA PHE A 407 -30.09 1.14 19.25
C PHE A 407 -30.65 2.35 18.49
N TYR A 408 -30.66 2.34 17.15
CA TYR A 408 -31.17 3.48 16.38
C TYR A 408 -32.67 3.72 16.59
N LYS A 409 -33.47 2.67 16.74
CA LYS A 409 -34.89 2.80 17.10
C LYS A 409 -35.06 3.50 18.45
N GLN A 410 -34.36 3.03 19.48
CA GLN A 410 -34.40 3.64 20.81
C GLN A 410 -33.92 5.09 20.78
N LEU A 411 -32.81 5.35 20.09
CA LEU A 411 -32.26 6.70 19.93
C LEU A 411 -33.26 7.64 19.24
N SER A 412 -33.96 7.18 18.21
CA SER A 412 -34.93 7.99 17.46
C SER A 412 -36.10 8.48 18.32
N GLU A 413 -36.46 7.75 19.39
CA GLU A 413 -37.55 8.10 20.30
C GLU A 413 -37.15 9.21 21.29
N VAL A 414 -35.85 9.35 21.60
CA VAL A 414 -35.36 10.20 22.70
C VAL A 414 -34.48 11.36 22.23
N LEU A 415 -33.86 11.26 21.06
CA LEU A 415 -32.95 12.27 20.52
C LEU A 415 -33.74 13.42 19.92
N ASN A 416 -33.37 14.66 20.28
CA ASN A 416 -34.03 15.86 19.76
C ASN A 416 -33.95 15.95 18.22
N GLU A 417 -34.94 16.56 17.56
CA GLU A 417 -35.04 16.62 16.09
C GLU A 417 -33.87 17.38 15.42
N ASP A 418 -33.21 18.26 16.17
CA ASP A 418 -32.14 19.11 15.66
C ASP A 418 -30.78 18.40 15.58
N ALA A 419 -30.58 17.36 16.39
CA ALA A 419 -29.33 16.63 16.53
C ALA A 419 -28.94 15.81 15.31
N TYR A 420 -27.63 15.71 15.12
CA TYR A 420 -26.98 14.89 14.11
C TYR A 420 -26.55 13.55 14.67
N ILE A 421 -26.37 12.57 13.80
CA ILE A 421 -25.91 11.24 14.18
C ILE A 421 -24.77 10.84 13.24
N VAL A 422 -23.70 10.29 13.81
CA VAL A 422 -22.65 9.62 13.03
C VAL A 422 -22.43 8.20 13.54
N THR A 423 -22.19 7.27 12.62
CA THR A 423 -21.79 5.89 12.96
C THR A 423 -20.29 5.69 12.81
N ASN A 424 -19.68 4.99 13.76
CA ASN A 424 -18.31 4.47 13.66
C ASN A 424 -18.29 3.01 13.15
N SER A 425 -19.27 2.61 12.34
CA SER A 425 -19.28 1.26 11.74
C SER A 425 -18.07 1.09 10.82
N SER A 426 -17.40 -0.06 10.87
CA SER A 426 -16.20 -0.31 10.05
C SER A 426 -16.52 -1.06 8.75
N THR A 427 -17.60 -1.84 8.76
CA THR A 427 -17.97 -2.74 7.66
C THR A 427 -19.41 -2.57 7.20
N LEU A 428 -20.32 -2.21 8.11
CA LEU A 428 -21.73 -1.98 7.80
C LEU A 428 -21.92 -0.59 7.18
N ARG A 429 -22.82 -0.48 6.20
CA ARG A 429 -23.02 0.79 5.50
C ARG A 429 -23.96 1.69 6.30
N PRO A 430 -23.72 3.01 6.33
CA PRO A 430 -24.67 3.96 6.91
C PRO A 430 -26.10 3.80 6.36
N SER A 431 -26.25 3.59 5.05
CA SER A 431 -27.55 3.40 4.40
C SER A 431 -28.34 2.19 4.91
N ASP A 432 -27.69 1.22 5.55
CA ASP A 432 -28.39 0.08 6.18
C ASP A 432 -29.17 0.51 7.45
N PHE A 433 -28.90 1.70 7.99
CA PHE A 433 -29.49 2.22 9.24
C PHE A 433 -30.19 3.57 9.12
N GLU A 434 -29.94 4.34 8.05
CA GLU A 434 -30.34 5.75 7.95
C GLU A 434 -31.83 6.01 8.24
N ASP A 435 -32.73 5.14 7.79
CA ASP A 435 -34.17 5.30 8.00
C ASP A 435 -34.60 5.06 9.45
N LEU A 436 -33.83 4.27 10.21
CA LEU A 436 -34.11 3.99 11.62
C LEU A 436 -33.73 5.15 12.54
N THR A 437 -32.97 6.13 12.02
CA THR A 437 -32.57 7.32 12.79
C THR A 437 -33.72 8.32 12.97
N GLY A 438 -34.76 8.24 12.13
CA GLY A 438 -35.82 9.25 12.03
C GLY A 438 -35.38 10.58 11.41
N ARG A 439 -34.11 10.71 10.99
CA ARG A 439 -33.50 11.91 10.39
C ARG A 439 -32.37 11.54 9.41
N PRO A 440 -32.66 10.73 8.38
CA PRO A 440 -31.64 10.21 7.48
C PRO A 440 -30.80 11.31 6.80
N GLU A 441 -31.33 12.53 6.66
CA GLU A 441 -30.65 13.71 6.15
C GLU A 441 -29.56 14.29 7.07
N LYS A 442 -29.64 13.98 8.38
CA LYS A 442 -28.70 14.36 9.46
C LYS A 442 -27.84 13.19 9.94
N PHE A 443 -27.80 12.11 9.17
CA PHE A 443 -27.00 10.92 9.46
C PHE A 443 -25.82 10.80 8.50
N ALA A 444 -24.65 10.42 9.02
CA ALA A 444 -23.45 10.13 8.25
C ALA A 444 -22.59 9.08 8.96
N ALA A 445 -21.42 8.77 8.42
CA ALA A 445 -20.39 7.99 9.08
C ALA A 445 -19.21 8.89 9.47
N LEU A 446 -18.62 8.62 10.63
CA LEU A 446 -17.31 9.16 11.04
C LEU A 446 -16.53 8.00 11.66
N HIS A 447 -15.60 7.46 10.87
CA HIS A 447 -14.80 6.30 11.27
C HIS A 447 -13.47 6.73 11.89
N PHE A 448 -13.14 6.11 13.02
CA PHE A 448 -11.94 6.35 13.80
C PHE A 448 -11.03 5.13 13.81
N SER A 449 -9.73 5.37 13.74
CA SER A 449 -8.72 4.34 14.01
C SER A 449 -8.44 4.20 15.52
N ASN A 450 -8.15 2.98 15.97
CA ASN A 450 -7.67 2.74 17.33
C ASN A 450 -6.32 3.43 17.59
N GLY A 451 -6.19 4.10 18.73
CA GLY A 451 -5.09 5.03 19.00
C GLY A 451 -5.38 6.41 18.41
N VAL A 452 -6.58 6.94 18.67
CA VAL A 452 -7.21 8.07 17.95
C VAL A 452 -6.30 9.29 17.81
N TRP A 453 -5.54 9.69 18.83
CA TRP A 453 -4.67 10.88 18.76
C TRP A 453 -3.37 10.66 17.96
N LEU A 454 -2.85 9.43 17.93
CA LEU A 454 -1.66 9.09 17.14
C LEU A 454 -2.02 8.77 15.69
N LYS A 455 -3.10 8.01 15.50
CA LYS A 455 -3.68 7.62 14.20
C LYS A 455 -4.88 8.48 13.88
N ASN A 456 -4.67 9.80 13.91
CA ASN A 456 -5.74 10.80 13.87
C ASN A 456 -6.38 10.99 12.48
N THR A 457 -6.59 9.94 11.70
CA THR A 457 -7.45 10.03 10.50
C THR A 457 -8.92 9.89 10.91
N GLY A 458 -9.77 10.76 10.38
CA GLY A 458 -11.22 10.67 10.50
C GLY A 458 -11.86 10.56 9.14
N GLU A 459 -12.38 9.37 8.78
CA GLU A 459 -13.06 9.17 7.50
C GLU A 459 -14.54 9.53 7.65
N VAL A 460 -14.94 10.66 7.04
CA VAL A 460 -16.32 11.15 7.05
C VAL A 460 -16.99 10.71 5.77
N MET A 461 -18.03 9.88 5.88
CA MET A 461 -18.70 9.27 4.73
C MET A 461 -20.19 9.59 4.73
N VAL A 462 -20.71 9.96 3.55
CA VAL A 462 -22.16 10.16 3.36
C VAL A 462 -22.91 8.82 3.40
N ALA A 463 -24.11 8.84 3.95
CA ALA A 463 -25.18 7.88 3.69
C ALA A 463 -25.95 8.27 2.41
N SER A 464 -26.98 7.49 2.04
CA SER A 464 -27.71 7.72 0.79
C SER A 464 -28.53 9.02 0.78
N LYS A 465 -28.93 9.49 1.96
CA LYS A 465 -29.76 10.69 2.15
C LYS A 465 -29.04 11.86 2.84
N THR A 466 -27.76 11.71 3.21
CA THR A 466 -26.99 12.76 3.88
C THR A 466 -26.98 14.04 3.05
N THR A 467 -27.30 15.18 3.69
CA THR A 467 -27.22 16.48 3.01
C THR A 467 -25.81 17.03 3.00
N GLU A 468 -25.52 17.94 2.06
CA GLU A 468 -24.26 18.67 2.01
C GLU A 468 -23.99 19.47 3.29
N ASP A 469 -25.03 20.07 3.89
CA ASP A 469 -24.93 20.75 5.19
C ASP A 469 -24.48 19.78 6.29
N THR A 470 -25.13 18.63 6.42
CA THR A 470 -24.73 17.58 7.38
C THR A 470 -23.29 17.17 7.15
N PHE A 471 -22.92 16.83 5.91
CA PHE A 471 -21.56 16.40 5.58
C PHE A 471 -20.52 17.46 6.00
N ASN A 472 -20.74 18.72 5.62
CA ASN A 472 -19.85 19.83 5.96
C ASN A 472 -19.75 20.07 7.47
N LYS A 473 -20.85 19.91 8.22
CA LYS A 473 -20.83 20.03 9.68
C LYS A 473 -20.02 18.91 10.33
N ILE A 474 -20.15 17.66 9.85
CA ILE A 474 -19.35 16.54 10.37
C ILE A 474 -17.87 16.71 10.02
N LEU A 475 -17.54 17.19 8.82
CA LEU A 475 -16.15 17.53 8.44
C LEU A 475 -15.55 18.58 9.38
N ALA A 476 -16.30 19.65 9.68
CA ALA A 476 -15.87 20.70 10.60
C ALA A 476 -15.66 20.18 12.03
N PHE A 477 -16.60 19.36 12.53
CA PHE A 477 -16.48 18.72 13.84
C PHE A 477 -15.24 17.82 13.92
N ALA A 478 -15.02 16.95 12.93
CA ALA A 478 -13.87 16.05 12.88
C ALA A 478 -12.53 16.83 12.91
N ARG A 479 -12.46 17.96 12.20
CA ARG A 479 -11.32 18.89 12.25
C ARG A 479 -11.10 19.46 13.66
N ASP A 480 -12.18 19.90 14.32
CA ASP A 480 -12.11 20.58 15.62
C ASP A 480 -11.75 19.61 16.78
N ILE A 481 -11.96 18.31 16.59
CA ILE A 481 -11.39 17.26 17.45
C ILE A 481 -10.01 16.76 16.96
N HIS A 482 -9.29 17.58 16.18
CA HIS A 482 -7.90 17.36 15.75
C HIS A 482 -7.65 16.15 14.86
N LEU A 483 -8.64 15.72 14.07
CA LEU A 483 -8.44 14.71 13.03
C LEU A 483 -7.93 15.33 11.73
N VAL A 484 -7.10 14.57 11.03
CA VAL A 484 -6.88 14.66 9.59
C VAL A 484 -8.15 14.11 8.93
N VAL A 485 -8.96 15.02 8.43
CA VAL A 485 -10.30 14.71 7.90
C VAL A 485 -10.18 14.19 6.48
N ILE A 486 -10.78 13.04 6.23
CA ILE A 486 -10.82 12.36 4.93
C ILE A 486 -12.28 12.34 4.46
N PRO A 487 -12.66 13.22 3.51
CA PRO A 487 -14.01 13.24 2.95
C PRO A 487 -14.25 12.05 2.02
N ILE A 488 -15.34 11.33 2.23
CA ILE A 488 -15.80 10.22 1.39
C ILE A 488 -17.19 10.55 0.87
N HIS A 489 -17.25 10.85 -0.43
CA HIS A 489 -18.45 11.37 -1.08
C HIS A 489 -19.45 10.29 -1.52
N LYS A 490 -19.08 9.02 -1.35
CA LYS A 490 -19.89 7.87 -1.74
C LYS A 490 -19.65 6.72 -0.79
N GLU A 491 -20.72 6.02 -0.43
CA GLU A 491 -20.60 4.85 0.44
C GLU A 491 -19.61 3.81 -0.10
N GLN A 492 -18.68 3.45 0.77
CA GLN A 492 -17.66 2.46 0.52
C GLN A 492 -17.53 1.55 1.74
N PRO A 493 -18.00 0.29 1.68
CA PRO A 493 -17.72 -0.70 2.71
C PRO A 493 -16.20 -0.84 2.92
N GLY A 494 -15.76 -0.82 4.17
CA GLY A 494 -14.33 -0.84 4.50
C GLY A 494 -13.59 0.47 4.25
N TYR A 495 -14.30 1.55 3.86
CA TYR A 495 -13.74 2.88 3.68
C TYR A 495 -12.54 2.89 2.71
N ILE A 496 -11.62 3.85 2.79
CA ILE A 496 -10.46 3.90 1.89
C ILE A 496 -9.42 2.86 2.35
N LEU A 497 -9.06 2.87 3.63
CA LEU A 497 -7.92 2.08 4.13
C LEU A 497 -8.11 0.59 3.90
N ASN A 498 -9.24 0.00 4.30
CA ASN A 498 -9.40 -1.46 4.18
C ASN A 498 -9.61 -1.90 2.73
N THR A 499 -10.19 -1.03 1.89
CA THR A 499 -10.30 -1.27 0.44
C THR A 499 -8.92 -1.43 -0.21
N LEU A 500 -7.92 -0.70 0.28
CA LEU A 500 -6.52 -0.81 -0.14
C LEU A 500 -5.78 -1.96 0.55
N LEU A 501 -5.91 -2.05 1.88
CA LEU A 501 -5.08 -2.87 2.73
C LEU A 501 -5.38 -4.36 2.57
N ILE A 502 -6.66 -4.76 2.60
CA ILE A 502 -7.03 -6.18 2.58
C ILE A 502 -6.51 -6.88 1.32
N PRO A 503 -6.62 -6.30 0.10
CA PRO A 503 -6.07 -6.94 -1.10
C PRO A 503 -4.55 -7.06 -1.12
N LEU A 504 -3.81 -6.11 -0.53
CA LEU A 504 -2.35 -6.22 -0.35
C LEU A 504 -2.00 -7.39 0.58
N LEU A 505 -2.62 -7.47 1.76
CA LEU A 505 -2.36 -8.51 2.75
C LEU A 505 -2.75 -9.89 2.22
N HIS A 506 -3.89 -9.96 1.53
CA HIS A 506 -4.36 -11.19 0.91
C HIS A 506 -3.37 -11.67 -0.16
N ALA A 507 -2.84 -10.76 -1.01
CA ALA A 507 -1.84 -11.12 -1.99
C ALA A 507 -0.55 -11.68 -1.37
N GLY A 508 -0.08 -11.09 -0.26
CA GLY A 508 1.06 -11.61 0.50
C GLY A 508 0.83 -13.02 1.03
N LEU A 509 -0.33 -13.28 1.61
CA LEU A 509 -0.71 -14.62 2.08
C LEU A 509 -0.83 -15.63 0.92
N LYS A 510 -1.33 -15.21 -0.24
CA LYS A 510 -1.38 -16.05 -1.44
C LYS A 510 0.00 -16.44 -1.94
N LEU A 511 0.96 -15.52 -1.93
CA LEU A 511 2.35 -15.82 -2.28
C LEU A 511 2.95 -16.86 -1.34
N LEU A 512 2.63 -16.76 -0.04
CA LEU A 512 3.10 -17.69 0.97
C LEU A 512 2.52 -19.10 0.80
N VAL A 513 1.20 -19.26 0.69
CA VAL A 513 0.55 -20.60 0.56
C VAL A 513 0.79 -21.26 -0.81
N LYS A 514 1.26 -20.51 -1.80
CA LYS A 514 1.69 -21.02 -3.11
C LYS A 514 3.16 -21.46 -3.13
N ASP A 515 3.86 -21.31 -2.00
CA ASP A 515 5.30 -21.56 -1.85
C ASP A 515 6.17 -20.74 -2.81
N ILE A 516 5.72 -19.52 -3.17
CA ILE A 516 6.49 -18.63 -4.06
C ILE A 516 7.67 -18.03 -3.32
N ALA A 517 7.44 -17.56 -2.10
CA ALA A 517 8.42 -16.91 -1.25
C ALA A 517 8.07 -17.11 0.23
N ASN A 518 9.08 -17.04 1.10
CA ASN A 518 8.88 -17.10 2.54
C ASN A 518 8.42 -15.74 3.10
N VAL A 519 8.01 -15.73 4.37
CA VAL A 519 7.52 -14.54 5.09
C VAL A 519 8.48 -13.35 4.96
N GLU A 520 9.76 -13.55 5.27
CA GLU A 520 10.76 -12.48 5.23
C GLU A 520 10.98 -11.94 3.82
N THR A 521 11.08 -12.82 2.81
CA THR A 521 11.27 -12.40 1.42
C THR A 521 10.09 -11.57 0.93
N ILE A 522 8.84 -11.98 1.24
CA ILE A 522 7.65 -11.22 0.84
C ILE A 522 7.66 -9.83 1.47
N ASP A 523 7.96 -9.73 2.77
CA ASP A 523 7.99 -8.46 3.49
C ASP A 523 9.15 -7.56 3.03
N LYS A 524 10.36 -8.11 2.89
CA LYS A 524 11.53 -7.38 2.37
C LYS A 524 11.26 -6.81 0.99
N THR A 525 10.66 -7.58 0.09
CA THR A 525 10.32 -7.10 -1.26
C THR A 525 9.44 -5.86 -1.20
N TRP A 526 8.39 -5.86 -0.38
CA TRP A 526 7.50 -4.71 -0.23
C TRP A 526 8.20 -3.51 0.39
N MET A 527 8.94 -3.75 1.48
CA MET A 527 9.64 -2.71 2.23
C MET A 527 10.72 -2.02 1.37
N ILE A 528 11.53 -2.77 0.62
CA ILE A 528 12.54 -2.19 -0.27
C ILE A 528 11.89 -1.52 -1.49
N GLY A 529 10.89 -2.17 -2.11
CA GLY A 529 10.26 -1.70 -3.34
C GLY A 529 9.56 -0.34 -3.19
N PHE A 530 9.04 -0.02 -2.01
CA PHE A 530 8.31 1.24 -1.77
C PHE A 530 8.80 2.07 -0.58
N HIS A 531 9.90 1.66 0.05
CA HIS A 531 10.35 2.21 1.34
C HIS A 531 9.23 2.15 2.39
N ALA A 532 8.47 1.05 2.38
CA ALA A 532 7.39 0.84 3.32
C ALA A 532 7.95 0.49 4.71
N VAL A 533 7.24 0.92 5.75
CA VAL A 533 7.68 0.70 7.15
C VAL A 533 7.50 -0.75 7.58
N HIS A 534 6.48 -1.42 7.03
CA HIS A 534 6.12 -2.78 7.35
C HIS A 534 5.79 -3.56 6.07
N GLY A 535 6.21 -4.82 6.02
CA GLY A 535 5.73 -5.75 4.99
C GLY A 535 4.32 -6.30 5.30
N PRO A 536 3.63 -6.87 4.31
CA PRO A 536 2.26 -7.36 4.48
C PRO A 536 2.10 -8.41 5.60
N LEU A 537 3.04 -9.34 5.80
CA LEU A 537 2.90 -10.37 6.84
C LEU A 537 3.13 -9.77 8.24
N ALA A 538 4.06 -8.82 8.38
CA ALA A 538 4.19 -8.03 9.59
C ALA A 538 2.92 -7.23 9.92
N ILE A 539 2.24 -6.66 8.91
CA ILE A 539 0.98 -5.96 9.11
C ILE A 539 -0.12 -6.92 9.57
N VAL A 540 -0.20 -8.15 9.03
CA VAL A 540 -1.14 -9.17 9.52
C VAL A 540 -0.91 -9.47 11.01
N ASP A 541 0.34 -9.57 11.46
CA ASP A 541 0.65 -9.75 12.88
C ASP A 541 0.27 -8.54 13.75
N ILE A 542 0.37 -7.32 13.21
CA ILE A 542 -0.05 -6.08 13.90
C ILE A 542 -1.57 -6.03 14.04
N ILE A 543 -2.31 -6.40 13.00
CA ILE A 543 -3.79 -6.46 13.01
C ILE A 543 -4.28 -7.59 13.91
N GLY A 544 -3.57 -8.72 13.90
CA GLY A 544 -3.94 -9.95 14.60
C GLY A 544 -4.61 -10.97 13.68
N LEU A 545 -4.23 -12.24 13.85
CA LEU A 545 -4.61 -13.30 12.90
C LEU A 545 -6.09 -13.68 12.96
N ASN A 546 -6.75 -13.54 14.11
CA ASN A 546 -8.20 -13.79 14.22
C ASN A 546 -9.01 -12.85 13.33
N THR A 547 -8.68 -11.56 13.35
CA THR A 547 -9.33 -10.54 12.52
C THR A 547 -9.12 -10.85 11.05
N MET A 548 -7.88 -11.15 10.64
CA MET A 548 -7.58 -11.51 9.26
C MET A 548 -8.26 -12.80 8.82
N TYR A 549 -8.34 -13.81 9.70
CA TYR A 549 -9.07 -15.05 9.44
C TYR A 549 -10.54 -14.77 9.16
N HIS A 550 -11.22 -13.98 9.99
CA HIS A 550 -12.65 -13.68 9.79
C HIS A 550 -12.91 -12.97 8.46
N ILE A 551 -12.08 -11.97 8.12
CA ILE A 551 -12.21 -11.22 6.86
C ILE A 551 -11.98 -12.14 5.66
N LEU A 552 -10.88 -12.89 5.63
CA LEU A 552 -10.53 -13.73 4.49
C LEU A 552 -11.39 -15.00 4.39
N ASN A 553 -11.90 -15.52 5.50
CA ASN A 553 -12.87 -16.60 5.47
C ASN A 553 -14.19 -16.14 4.85
N ALA A 554 -14.68 -14.92 5.15
CA ALA A 554 -15.86 -14.38 4.47
C ALA A 554 -15.65 -14.30 2.96
N ILE A 555 -14.49 -13.79 2.51
CA ILE A 555 -14.11 -13.77 1.09
C ILE A 555 -14.09 -15.18 0.50
N TYR A 556 -13.50 -16.15 1.21
CA TYR A 556 -13.44 -17.55 0.77
C TYR A 556 -14.82 -18.19 0.66
N GLN A 557 -15.74 -17.93 1.61
CA GLN A 557 -17.11 -18.47 1.53
C GLN A 557 -17.87 -17.93 0.31
N GLU A 558 -17.54 -16.73 -0.17
CA GLU A 558 -18.13 -16.15 -1.38
C GLU A 558 -17.43 -16.63 -2.66
N SER A 559 -16.10 -16.72 -2.66
CA SER A 559 -15.31 -17.07 -3.85
C SER A 559 -15.25 -18.57 -4.12
N ASN A 560 -15.23 -19.38 -3.06
CA ASN A 560 -14.90 -20.81 -3.04
C ASN A 560 -13.59 -21.14 -3.81
N ASP A 561 -12.64 -20.21 -3.83
CA ASP A 561 -11.34 -20.35 -4.49
C ASP A 561 -10.39 -21.25 -3.68
N GLU A 562 -9.68 -22.16 -4.35
CA GLU A 562 -8.80 -23.14 -3.69
C GLU A 562 -7.63 -22.47 -2.95
N ILE A 563 -7.08 -21.39 -3.49
CA ILE A 563 -5.96 -20.68 -2.86
C ILE A 563 -6.47 -19.91 -1.65
N ASP A 564 -7.63 -19.25 -1.75
CA ASP A 564 -8.27 -18.59 -0.61
C ASP A 564 -8.52 -19.60 0.54
N GLY A 565 -8.98 -20.81 0.22
CA GLY A 565 -9.12 -21.90 1.19
C GLY A 565 -7.81 -22.24 1.91
N LYS A 566 -6.70 -22.35 1.17
CA LYS A 566 -5.36 -22.57 1.76
C LYS A 566 -4.90 -21.41 2.66
N VAL A 567 -5.26 -20.17 2.32
CA VAL A 567 -4.98 -19.01 3.17
C VAL A 567 -5.75 -19.10 4.49
N VAL A 568 -7.04 -19.45 4.42
CA VAL A 568 -7.89 -19.65 5.61
C VAL A 568 -7.35 -20.77 6.49
N ASP A 569 -6.96 -21.90 5.89
CA ASP A 569 -6.37 -23.04 6.61
C ASP A 569 -5.04 -22.67 7.29
N LEU A 570 -4.19 -21.90 6.62
CA LEU A 570 -2.94 -21.39 7.19
C LEU A 570 -3.20 -20.52 8.43
N LEU A 571 -4.14 -19.57 8.33
CA LEU A 571 -4.48 -18.68 9.44
C LEU A 571 -5.10 -19.47 10.60
N GLN A 572 -6.02 -20.40 10.33
CA GLN A 572 -6.59 -21.28 11.34
C GLN A 572 -5.51 -22.09 12.05
N SER A 573 -4.57 -22.69 11.29
CA SER A 573 -3.47 -23.46 11.88
C SER A 573 -2.60 -22.64 12.83
N LYS A 574 -2.37 -21.36 12.52
CA LYS A 574 -1.63 -20.45 13.41
C LYS A 574 -2.44 -20.07 14.65
N ILE A 575 -3.75 -19.82 14.48
CA ILE A 575 -4.67 -19.55 15.59
C ILE A 575 -4.71 -20.72 16.57
N ASP A 576 -4.82 -21.95 16.07
CA ASP A 576 -4.85 -23.18 16.89
C ASP A 576 -3.55 -23.38 17.68
N LYS A 577 -2.43 -22.84 17.20
CA LYS A 577 -1.12 -22.85 17.87
C LYS A 577 -0.92 -21.67 18.84
N GLY A 578 -1.90 -20.77 18.95
CA GLY A 578 -1.80 -19.55 19.76
C GLY A 578 -0.88 -18.47 19.16
N GLU A 579 -0.53 -18.58 17.87
CA GLU A 579 0.31 -17.60 17.15
C GLU A 579 -0.56 -16.46 16.62
N LEU A 580 -1.11 -15.63 17.52
CA LEU A 580 -2.17 -14.66 17.20
C LEU A 580 -1.66 -13.31 16.66
N GLY A 581 -0.35 -13.12 16.59
CA GLY A 581 0.30 -11.89 16.12
C GLY A 581 1.09 -11.17 17.21
N ARG A 582 1.43 -9.91 16.96
CA ARG A 582 2.27 -9.08 17.84
C ARG A 582 1.69 -8.93 19.25
N GLY A 583 0.35 -8.88 19.37
CA GLY A 583 -0.34 -8.72 20.66
C GLY A 583 -0.09 -9.84 21.66
N VAL A 584 0.28 -11.05 21.20
CA VAL A 584 0.65 -12.19 22.07
C VAL A 584 2.13 -12.57 21.98
N GLY A 585 2.93 -11.72 21.31
CA GLY A 585 4.37 -11.92 21.14
C GLY A 585 4.78 -12.90 20.03
N LYS A 586 3.84 -13.47 19.27
CA LYS A 586 4.14 -14.42 18.19
C LYS A 586 3.03 -14.54 17.14
N GLY A 587 3.39 -14.54 15.87
CA GLY A 587 2.50 -14.72 14.71
C GLY A 587 3.21 -15.35 13.51
N PHE A 588 3.35 -14.61 12.41
CA PHE A 588 4.31 -14.88 11.34
C PHE A 588 5.75 -14.64 11.79
N TYR A 589 5.96 -13.66 12.66
CA TYR A 589 7.24 -13.40 13.33
C TYR A 589 7.21 -13.78 14.82
N ASP A 590 8.40 -13.98 15.38
CA ASP A 590 8.61 -14.07 16.83
C ASP A 590 8.99 -12.68 17.35
N TYR A 591 8.23 -12.17 18.32
CA TYR A 591 8.42 -10.82 18.88
C TYR A 591 9.08 -10.84 20.27
N SER A 592 9.57 -11.99 20.73
CA SER A 592 10.22 -12.12 22.05
C SER A 592 11.44 -11.21 22.23
N ASN A 593 12.12 -10.86 21.14
CA ASN A 593 13.28 -9.96 21.12
C ASN A 593 13.03 -8.68 20.32
N GLY A 594 11.78 -8.22 20.25
CA GLY A 594 11.38 -7.11 19.39
C GLY A 594 10.96 -7.56 17.99
N ALA A 595 10.61 -6.61 17.12
CA ALA A 595 10.15 -6.91 15.77
C ALA A 595 11.34 -7.15 14.81
N PRO A 596 11.47 -8.35 14.19
CA PRO A 596 12.64 -8.68 13.36
C PRO A 596 12.85 -7.74 12.17
N TYR A 597 11.77 -7.23 11.57
CA TYR A 597 11.82 -6.30 10.44
C TYR A 597 12.27 -4.88 10.82
N LEU A 598 12.49 -4.59 12.10
CA LEU A 598 13.14 -3.35 12.57
C LEU A 598 14.66 -3.51 12.73
N ASP A 599 15.21 -4.72 12.53
CA ASP A 599 16.65 -4.93 12.51
C ASP A 599 17.26 -4.16 11.32
N PRO A 600 18.31 -3.33 11.53
CA PRO A 600 18.99 -2.61 10.46
C PRO A 600 19.52 -3.49 9.32
N ASP A 601 19.75 -4.78 9.57
CA ASP A 601 20.23 -5.76 8.60
C ASP A 601 19.08 -6.55 7.93
N PHE A 602 17.83 -6.35 8.34
CA PHE A 602 16.68 -7.05 7.73
C PHE A 602 16.58 -6.74 6.23
N LEU A 603 16.82 -5.50 5.82
CA LEU A 603 16.71 -5.07 4.42
C LEU A 603 18.02 -5.19 3.63
N LYS A 604 19.05 -5.88 4.15
CA LYS A 604 20.39 -5.98 3.53
C LYS A 604 20.69 -7.35 2.93
#